data_AF-X1FR36-F1
#
_entry.id   AF-X1FR36-F1
#
_cell.length_a   1.000
_cell.length_b   1.000
_cell.length_c   1.000
_cell.angle_alpha   90.00
_cell.angle_beta   90.00
_cell.angle_gamma   90.00
#
_symmetry.space_group_name_H-M   'P 1'
#
loop_
_entity.id
_entity.type
_entity.pdbx_description
1 polymer ?
#
loop_
_entity_poly.entity_id
_entity_poly.type
_entity_poly.pdbx_seq_one_letter_code
_entity_poly.pdbx_strand_id
1 'polypeptide(L)'
;MASYLFSRSRRADTRSHLSGIAITLPPTYSRRPLQKVLGQGANVNASNPLEVHDPKVGSLISYEGTTTADGAGDGSTLIDSVLATKANYNGNLVIITSGAYAGQGSDIDGATTGGTVRAHTAFDGQILRGTTFVIVALRLTPAEVAALTVLVNAIKVSTDKMAGETPITGT
;
A
#
# COMPACT_ATOMS: atom_id res chain seq x y z
N MET A 1 -48.18 16.36 70.84
CA MET A 1 -48.87 17.67 70.97
C MET A 1 -47.83 18.74 70.70
N ALA A 2 -47.95 19.73 69.82
CA ALA A 2 -48.94 20.10 68.80
C ALA A 2 -48.20 21.02 67.79
N SER A 3 -48.56 20.93 66.50
CA SER A 3 -48.20 21.89 65.44
C SER A 3 -48.86 23.25 65.66
N TYR A 4 -48.29 24.36 65.15
CA TYR A 4 -49.04 25.40 64.42
C TYR A 4 -48.15 26.27 63.52
N LEU A 5 -48.59 26.42 62.27
CA LEU A 5 -48.13 27.28 61.17
C LEU A 5 -48.35 28.79 61.46
N PHE A 6 -47.63 29.72 60.81
CA PHE A 6 -48.15 30.53 59.67
C PHE A 6 -47.14 31.53 59.05
N SER A 7 -47.41 31.81 57.77
CA SER A 7 -46.68 32.50 56.68
C SER A 7 -46.63 34.05 56.74
N ARG A 8 -45.70 34.67 55.97
CA ARG A 8 -45.91 35.82 55.04
C ARG A 8 -44.69 35.95 54.09
N SER A 9 -44.79 35.59 52.81
CA SER A 9 -45.15 36.43 51.65
C SER A 9 -44.21 37.63 51.39
N ARG A 10 -43.46 37.57 50.28
CA ARG A 10 -43.31 38.68 49.31
C ARG A 10 -42.77 38.16 47.98
N ARG A 11 -43.62 38.22 46.93
CA ARG A 11 -43.23 38.10 45.52
C ARG A 11 -42.47 39.36 45.13
N ALA A 12 -41.37 39.21 44.40
CA ALA A 12 -40.86 40.22 43.49
C ALA A 12 -40.75 39.57 42.11
N ASP A 13 -41.52 40.13 41.21
CA ASP A 13 -41.72 39.78 39.81
C ASP A 13 -40.60 40.44 38.98
N THR A 14 -39.79 39.63 38.31
CA THR A 14 -39.02 40.07 37.14
C THR A 14 -39.19 39.04 36.05
N ARG A 15 -40.26 39.22 35.26
CA ARG A 15 -40.40 38.68 33.89
C ARG A 15 -39.17 39.04 33.05
N SER A 16 -38.23 38.10 32.88
CA SER A 16 -37.26 38.17 31.79
C SER A 16 -37.85 37.48 30.55
N HIS A 17 -38.13 38.30 29.55
CA HIS A 17 -38.56 37.97 28.18
C HIS A 17 -37.57 37.04 27.45
N LEU A 18 -37.58 35.73 27.75
CA LEU A 18 -36.90 34.73 26.93
C LEU A 18 -37.86 33.57 26.60
N SER A 19 -39.05 33.93 26.14
CA SER A 19 -39.89 33.01 25.37
C SER A 19 -39.45 33.12 23.92
N GLY A 20 -38.75 32.11 23.38
CA GLY A 20 -38.71 31.95 21.91
C GLY A 20 -37.45 31.42 21.23
N ILE A 21 -36.47 30.81 21.90
CA ILE A 21 -35.43 30.05 21.17
C ILE A 21 -35.53 28.59 21.57
N ALA A 22 -36.38 27.85 20.87
CA ALA A 22 -36.28 26.41 20.83
C ALA A 22 -35.00 26.07 20.05
N ILE A 23 -33.90 25.84 20.77
CA ILE A 23 -32.71 25.21 20.20
C ILE A 23 -33.12 23.77 19.91
N THR A 24 -33.49 23.49 18.66
CA THR A 24 -33.63 22.12 18.18
C THR A 24 -32.29 21.43 18.37
N LEU A 25 -32.18 20.58 19.40
CA LEU A 25 -30.99 19.78 19.62
C LEU A 25 -30.76 18.95 18.35
N PRO A 26 -29.51 18.86 17.85
CA PRO A 26 -29.21 17.98 16.73
C PRO A 26 -29.68 16.57 17.09
N PRO A 27 -30.20 15.79 16.11
CA PRO A 27 -30.65 14.45 16.39
C PRO A 27 -29.52 13.69 17.10
N THR A 28 -29.81 13.16 18.28
CA THR A 28 -28.93 12.21 18.95
C THR A 28 -28.78 11.03 18.00
N TYR A 29 -27.65 10.98 17.28
CA TYR A 29 -27.29 9.82 16.49
C TYR A 29 -27.19 8.65 17.47
N SER A 30 -28.12 7.70 17.34
CA SER A 30 -28.07 6.45 18.09
C SER A 30 -26.78 5.74 17.70
N ARG A 31 -25.73 5.91 18.51
CA ARG A 31 -24.49 5.13 18.40
C ARG A 31 -24.84 3.70 18.77
N ARG A 32 -25.27 2.93 17.78
CA ARG A 32 -25.41 1.50 17.94
C ARG A 32 -23.98 0.92 17.94
N PRO A 33 -23.61 0.14 18.96
CA PRO A 33 -22.40 -0.68 18.87
C PRO A 33 -22.43 -1.45 17.54
N LEU A 34 -21.30 -1.53 16.83
CA LEU A 34 -21.22 -2.20 15.53
C LEU A 34 -21.69 -3.66 15.62
N GLN A 35 -21.48 -4.30 16.77
CA GLN A 35 -22.05 -5.58 17.18
C GLN A 35 -23.56 -5.71 16.94
N LYS A 36 -24.32 -4.65 17.25
CA LYS A 36 -25.78 -4.61 17.10
C LYS A 36 -26.21 -4.40 15.65
N VAL A 37 -25.32 -3.87 14.81
CA VAL A 37 -25.57 -3.62 13.38
C VAL A 37 -25.16 -4.83 12.53
N LEU A 38 -24.04 -5.46 12.86
CA LEU A 38 -23.43 -6.56 12.11
C LEU A 38 -23.74 -7.95 12.69
N GLY A 39 -24.35 -8.02 13.88
CA GLY A 39 -24.74 -9.28 14.55
C GLY A 39 -23.59 -10.05 15.21
N GLN A 40 -22.34 -9.60 15.05
CA GLN A 40 -21.12 -10.26 15.54
C GLN A 40 -19.90 -9.30 15.52
N GLY A 41 -18.81 -9.65 16.21
CA GLY A 41 -17.51 -8.93 16.18
C GLY A 41 -17.23 -8.00 17.37
N ALA A 42 -15.97 -7.59 17.57
CA ALA A 42 -15.62 -6.57 18.56
C ALA A 42 -15.86 -5.16 18.00
N ASN A 43 -16.23 -4.19 18.85
CA ASN A 43 -16.31 -2.80 18.42
C ASN A 43 -14.90 -2.28 18.05
N VAL A 44 -14.86 -1.32 17.12
CA VAL A 44 -13.61 -0.67 16.72
C VAL A 44 -12.99 0.03 17.94
N ASN A 45 -11.73 -0.28 18.22
CA ASN A 45 -10.95 0.32 19.30
C ASN A 45 -9.46 0.32 18.94
N ALA A 46 -8.60 0.89 19.78
CA ALA A 46 -7.16 0.98 19.49
C ALA A 46 -6.50 -0.40 19.26
N SER A 47 -7.01 -1.45 19.92
CA SER A 47 -6.56 -2.83 19.77
C SER A 47 -7.34 -3.61 18.69
N ASN A 48 -8.32 -2.99 18.04
CA ASN A 48 -9.13 -3.56 16.96
C ASN A 48 -9.56 -2.43 16.00
N PRO A 49 -8.61 -1.82 15.26
CA PRO A 49 -8.94 -0.74 14.33
C PRO A 49 -9.81 -1.26 13.18
N LEU A 50 -10.56 -0.36 12.54
CA LEU A 50 -11.24 -0.69 11.29
C LEU A 50 -10.18 -0.78 10.18
N GLU A 51 -9.87 -1.99 9.73
CA GLU A 51 -9.03 -2.20 8.54
C GLU A 51 -9.87 -1.98 7.28
N VAL A 52 -9.73 -0.81 6.66
CA VAL A 52 -10.26 -0.57 5.32
C VAL A 52 -9.26 -1.12 4.33
N HIS A 53 -9.39 -2.41 4.00
CA HIS A 53 -8.78 -2.95 2.79
C HIS A 53 -9.54 -2.36 1.60
N ASP A 54 -8.97 -1.37 0.91
CA ASP A 54 -9.54 -0.90 -0.36
C ASP A 54 -9.42 -2.05 -1.37
N PRO A 55 -10.52 -2.68 -1.79
CA PRO A 55 -10.47 -3.85 -2.68
C PRO A 55 -9.84 -3.52 -4.05
N LYS A 56 -9.65 -2.24 -4.40
CA LYS A 56 -8.96 -1.82 -5.62
C LYS A 56 -7.45 -1.95 -5.52
N VAL A 57 -6.85 -1.91 -4.33
CA VAL A 57 -5.39 -2.07 -4.18
C VAL A 57 -4.99 -3.54 -4.34
N GLY A 58 -5.83 -4.47 -3.84
CA GLY A 58 -5.64 -5.90 -4.05
C GLY A 58 -5.70 -6.33 -5.51
N SER A 59 -6.43 -5.61 -6.39
CA SER A 59 -6.51 -5.95 -7.82
C SER A 59 -5.18 -5.74 -8.57
N LEU A 60 -4.26 -4.95 -8.01
CA LEU A 60 -2.93 -4.74 -8.59
C LEU A 60 -1.96 -5.87 -8.23
N ILE A 61 -2.22 -6.63 -7.16
CA ILE A 61 -1.34 -7.72 -6.74
C ILE A 61 -1.55 -8.90 -7.69
N SER A 62 -0.52 -9.20 -8.48
CA SER A 62 -0.49 -10.33 -9.41
C SER A 62 -0.01 -11.62 -8.77
N TYR A 63 0.77 -11.50 -7.69
CA TYR A 63 1.35 -12.62 -6.98
C TYR A 63 1.77 -12.21 -5.57
N GLU A 64 1.60 -13.12 -4.62
CA GLU A 64 2.17 -13.03 -3.27
C GLU A 64 3.04 -14.26 -3.05
N GLY A 65 4.23 -14.05 -2.51
CA GLY A 65 5.24 -15.09 -2.39
C GLY A 65 6.01 -15.04 -1.10
N THR A 66 6.66 -16.16 -0.79
CA THR A 66 7.66 -16.27 0.26
C THR A 66 8.89 -16.94 -0.34
N THR A 67 10.05 -16.30 -0.19
CA THR A 67 11.29 -16.80 -0.77
C THR A 67 11.63 -18.19 -0.23
N THR A 68 11.97 -19.10 -1.14
CA THR A 68 12.27 -20.50 -0.81
C THR A 68 13.76 -20.77 -0.68
N ALA A 69 14.60 -19.85 -1.15
CA ALA A 69 16.06 -19.87 -1.03
C ALA A 69 16.60 -18.44 -0.94
N ASP A 70 17.86 -18.31 -0.51
CA ASP A 70 18.53 -17.02 -0.46
C ASP A 70 18.82 -16.52 -1.89
N GLY A 71 18.55 -15.25 -2.13
CA GLY A 71 18.95 -14.55 -3.34
C GLY A 71 20.46 -14.35 -3.44
N ALA A 72 20.89 -13.63 -4.46
CA ALA A 72 22.27 -13.25 -4.65
C ALA A 72 22.72 -12.27 -3.55
N GLY A 73 23.99 -12.39 -3.11
CA GLY A 73 24.55 -11.60 -2.02
C GLY A 73 24.52 -10.08 -2.25
N ASP A 74 24.48 -9.67 -3.51
CA ASP A 74 24.42 -8.28 -3.97
C ASP A 74 22.99 -7.72 -4.06
N GLY A 75 21.97 -8.50 -3.70
CA GLY A 75 20.56 -8.09 -3.77
C GLY A 75 19.98 -8.06 -5.19
N SER A 76 20.68 -8.60 -6.19
CA SER A 76 20.19 -8.63 -7.57
C SER A 76 19.05 -9.63 -7.80
N THR A 77 18.82 -10.55 -6.87
CA THR A 77 17.78 -11.57 -7.01
C THR A 77 17.04 -11.88 -5.70
N LEU A 78 15.84 -12.41 -5.85
CA LEU A 78 15.12 -13.18 -4.83
C LEU A 78 14.59 -14.47 -5.46
N ILE A 79 14.49 -15.53 -4.65
CA ILE A 79 14.17 -16.88 -5.16
C ILE A 79 12.91 -17.41 -4.51
N ASP A 80 11.92 -17.76 -5.33
CA ASP A 80 10.72 -18.47 -4.95
C ASP A 80 10.41 -19.55 -6.01
N SER A 81 10.66 -20.81 -5.64
CA SER A 81 10.45 -21.97 -6.50
C SER A 81 9.02 -22.11 -7.03
N VAL A 82 8.01 -21.55 -6.35
CA VAL A 82 6.61 -21.62 -6.78
C VAL A 82 6.40 -20.86 -8.09
N LEU A 83 7.16 -19.78 -8.32
CA LEU A 83 7.10 -18.98 -9.55
C LEU A 83 7.45 -19.78 -10.81
N ALA A 84 8.14 -20.91 -10.69
CA ALA A 84 8.43 -21.79 -11.83
C ALA A 84 7.17 -22.35 -12.52
N THR A 85 6.04 -22.36 -11.81
CA THR A 85 4.74 -22.83 -12.29
C THR A 85 3.75 -21.70 -12.58
N LYS A 86 4.18 -20.44 -12.45
CA LYS A 86 3.32 -19.25 -12.60
C LYS A 86 3.55 -18.56 -13.93
N ALA A 87 2.71 -17.56 -14.21
CA ALA A 87 2.90 -16.69 -15.36
C ALA A 87 4.27 -15.98 -15.28
N ASN A 88 4.79 -15.56 -16.43
CA ASN A 88 5.96 -14.72 -16.45
C ASN A 88 5.59 -13.29 -16.03
N TYR A 89 6.26 -12.75 -15.02
CA TYR A 89 6.04 -11.41 -14.50
C TYR A 89 7.11 -10.39 -14.94
N ASN A 90 7.85 -10.67 -16.02
CA ASN A 90 8.81 -9.72 -16.56
C ASN A 90 8.21 -8.31 -16.78
N GLY A 91 8.94 -7.28 -16.32
CA GLY A 91 8.57 -5.88 -16.38
C GLY A 91 7.60 -5.43 -15.29
N ASN A 92 7.10 -6.33 -14.44
CA ASN A 92 6.27 -5.95 -13.29
C ASN A 92 7.14 -5.45 -12.13
N LEU A 93 6.54 -4.77 -11.16
CA LEU A 93 7.20 -4.34 -9.92
C LEU A 93 7.11 -5.43 -8.86
N VAL A 94 8.24 -5.82 -8.29
CA VAL A 94 8.30 -6.62 -7.06
C VAL A 94 8.55 -5.71 -5.86
N ILE A 95 7.87 -5.99 -4.73
CA ILE A 95 8.01 -5.25 -3.47
C ILE A 95 8.23 -6.25 -2.34
N ILE A 96 9.27 -6.04 -1.56
CA ILE A 96 9.56 -6.81 -0.36
C ILE A 96 8.63 -6.36 0.77
N THR A 97 7.94 -7.31 1.43
CA THR A 97 6.93 -7.00 2.46
C THR A 97 7.33 -7.41 3.87
N SER A 98 8.45 -8.12 4.05
CA SER A 98 9.02 -8.44 5.36
C SER A 98 10.55 -8.53 5.33
N GLY A 99 11.17 -8.77 6.49
CA GLY A 99 12.62 -8.85 6.62
C GLY A 99 13.31 -7.48 6.64
N ALA A 100 14.64 -7.49 6.50
CA ALA A 100 15.48 -6.29 6.65
C ALA A 100 15.24 -5.23 5.56
N TYR A 101 14.74 -5.65 4.40
CA TYR A 101 14.56 -4.79 3.22
C TYR A 101 13.08 -4.54 2.90
N ALA A 102 12.20 -4.70 3.90
CA ALA A 102 10.76 -4.43 3.73
C ALA A 102 10.51 -3.00 3.22
N GLY A 103 9.61 -2.88 2.25
CA GLY A 103 9.27 -1.62 1.57
C GLY A 103 10.13 -1.32 0.34
N GLN A 104 11.25 -2.02 0.14
CA GLN A 104 12.02 -1.89 -1.11
C GLN A 104 11.28 -2.55 -2.26
N GLY A 105 11.32 -1.92 -3.43
CA GLY A 105 10.76 -2.46 -4.65
C GLY A 105 11.67 -2.21 -5.83
N SER A 106 11.62 -3.13 -6.80
CA SER A 106 12.34 -3.03 -8.05
C SER A 106 11.52 -3.63 -9.18
N ASP A 107 11.71 -3.08 -10.37
CA ASP A 107 11.24 -3.70 -11.61
C ASP A 107 11.89 -5.08 -11.77
N ILE A 108 11.15 -6.01 -12.36
CA ILE A 108 11.63 -7.35 -12.70
C ILE A 108 12.27 -7.31 -14.08
N ASP A 109 13.57 -7.61 -14.15
CA ASP A 109 14.35 -7.71 -15.39
C ASP A 109 14.61 -9.18 -15.75
N GLY A 110 13.73 -9.75 -16.57
CA GLY A 110 13.85 -11.09 -17.10
C GLY A 110 12.70 -12.03 -16.69
N ALA A 111 12.80 -13.27 -17.15
CA ALA A 111 11.74 -14.25 -16.94
C ALA A 111 11.70 -14.78 -15.50
N THR A 112 10.51 -14.87 -14.91
CA THR A 112 10.30 -15.43 -13.57
C THR A 112 10.03 -16.94 -13.55
N THR A 113 9.88 -17.57 -14.72
CA THR A 113 9.50 -18.99 -14.86
C THR A 113 10.58 -19.99 -14.42
N GLY A 114 11.74 -19.51 -13.96
CA GLY A 114 12.78 -20.32 -13.31
C GLY A 114 12.74 -20.29 -11.78
N GLY A 115 11.73 -19.64 -11.18
CA GLY A 115 11.67 -19.45 -9.73
C GLY A 115 12.57 -18.33 -9.21
N THR A 116 13.22 -17.58 -10.11
CA THR A 116 14.09 -16.45 -9.75
C THR A 116 13.45 -15.17 -10.24
N VAL A 117 13.37 -14.18 -9.36
CA VAL A 117 13.06 -12.80 -9.74
C VAL A 117 14.38 -12.06 -9.76
N ARG A 118 14.72 -11.50 -10.91
CA ARG A 118 15.89 -10.63 -11.07
C ARG A 118 15.44 -9.18 -10.97
N ALA A 119 16.00 -8.45 -10.01
CA ALA A 119 15.75 -7.05 -9.82
C ALA A 119 16.52 -6.24 -10.87
N HIS A 120 15.86 -5.28 -11.51
CA HIS A 120 16.53 -4.32 -12.40
C HIS A 120 17.48 -3.43 -11.61
N THR A 121 17.02 -2.88 -10.49
CA THR A 121 17.87 -2.23 -9.49
C THR A 121 18.00 -3.15 -8.29
N ALA A 122 19.22 -3.51 -7.93
CA ALA A 122 19.46 -4.40 -6.79
C ALA A 122 18.88 -3.82 -5.49
N PHE A 123 18.39 -4.70 -4.62
CA PHE A 123 18.05 -4.35 -3.25
C PHE A 123 19.33 -4.02 -2.46
N ASP A 124 19.19 -3.36 -1.30
CA ASP A 124 20.35 -2.95 -0.48
C ASP A 124 21.13 -4.13 0.14
N GLY A 125 20.71 -5.37 -0.14
CA GLY A 125 21.49 -6.58 0.11
C GLY A 125 20.72 -7.86 -0.16
N GLN A 126 21.29 -8.97 0.31
CA GLN A 126 20.77 -10.31 0.03
C GLN A 126 19.36 -10.52 0.59
N ILE A 127 18.42 -10.88 -0.28
CA ILE A 127 17.08 -11.29 0.14
C ILE A 127 17.13 -12.73 0.63
N LEU A 128 16.99 -12.93 1.94
CA LEU A 128 17.09 -14.25 2.57
C LEU A 128 15.80 -15.05 2.44
N ARG A 129 15.93 -16.38 2.49
CA ARG A 129 14.82 -17.33 2.56
C ARG A 129 13.84 -16.97 3.68
N GLY A 130 12.56 -17.13 3.41
CA GLY A 130 11.47 -16.79 4.34
C GLY A 130 11.02 -15.34 4.28
N THR A 131 11.70 -14.50 3.49
CA THR A 131 11.24 -13.14 3.18
C THR A 131 10.00 -13.17 2.31
N THR A 132 8.95 -12.45 2.72
CA THR A 132 7.72 -12.30 1.94
C THR A 132 7.81 -11.13 0.97
N PHE A 133 7.13 -11.25 -0.16
CA PHE A 133 7.09 -10.23 -1.19
C PHE A 133 5.77 -10.28 -1.96
N VAL A 134 5.49 -9.21 -2.69
CA VAL A 134 4.37 -9.14 -3.64
C VAL A 134 4.90 -8.71 -5.01
N ILE A 135 4.29 -9.22 -6.08
CA ILE A 135 4.48 -8.72 -7.43
C ILE A 135 3.19 -8.01 -7.83
N VAL A 136 3.29 -6.75 -8.23
CA VAL A 136 2.15 -5.96 -8.67
C VAL A 136 2.20 -5.75 -10.18
N ALA A 137 1.03 -5.70 -10.83
CA ALA A 137 0.87 -5.43 -12.27
C ALA A 137 1.14 -3.95 -12.62
N LEU A 138 2.14 -3.34 -11.99
CA LEU A 138 2.65 -2.04 -12.35
C LEU A 138 3.90 -2.25 -13.18
N ARG A 139 3.89 -1.71 -14.39
CA ARG A 139 5.06 -1.64 -15.26
C ARG A 139 5.66 -0.26 -15.15
N LEU A 140 6.83 -0.19 -14.53
CA LEU A 140 7.59 1.03 -14.46
C LEU A 140 8.44 1.12 -15.74
N THR A 141 8.56 2.33 -16.28
CA THR A 141 9.27 2.60 -17.53
C THR A 141 10.79 2.30 -17.57
N PRO A 142 11.54 2.02 -16.48
CA PRO A 142 13.00 1.84 -16.59
C PRO A 142 13.43 0.73 -17.55
N ALA A 143 12.76 -0.42 -17.54
CA ALA A 143 13.13 -1.55 -18.40
C ALA A 143 12.92 -1.24 -19.90
N GLU A 144 11.80 -0.61 -20.25
CA GLU A 144 11.53 -0.19 -21.63
C GLU A 144 12.47 0.94 -22.07
N VAL A 145 12.80 1.88 -21.19
CA VAL A 145 13.75 2.97 -21.48
C VAL A 145 15.17 2.42 -21.68
N ALA A 146 15.60 1.43 -20.89
CA ALA A 146 16.88 0.75 -21.09
C ALA A 146 16.93 0.05 -22.45
N ALA A 147 15.88 -0.67 -22.82
CA ALA A 147 15.78 -1.34 -24.12
C ALA A 147 15.80 -0.33 -25.30
N LEU A 148 15.09 0.79 -25.16
CA LEU A 148 15.10 1.87 -26.16
C LEU A 148 16.48 2.52 -26.29
N THR A 149 17.19 2.70 -25.18
CA THR A 149 18.56 3.26 -25.17
C THR A 149 19.51 2.36 -25.98
N VAL A 150 19.43 1.04 -25.82
CA VAL A 150 20.21 0.08 -26.61
C VAL A 150 19.91 0.21 -28.11
N LEU A 151 18.63 0.29 -28.48
CA LEU A 151 18.23 0.45 -29.88
C LEU A 151 18.70 1.78 -30.47
N VAL A 152 18.57 2.88 -29.72
CA VAL A 152 19.02 4.21 -30.15
C VAL A 152 20.54 4.23 -30.37
N ASN A 153 21.31 3.60 -29.50
CA ASN A 153 22.76 3.48 -29.67
C ASN A 153 23.13 2.66 -30.92
N ALA A 154 22.42 1.56 -31.20
CA ALA A 154 22.64 0.76 -32.39
C ALA A 154 22.31 1.52 -33.69
N ILE A 155 21.23 2.32 -33.68
CA ILE A 155 20.87 3.21 -34.78
C ILE A 155 21.96 4.25 -34.98
N LYS A 156 22.41 4.90 -33.91
CA LYS A 156 23.48 5.90 -33.99
C LYS A 156 24.74 5.34 -34.62
N VAL A 157 25.21 4.18 -34.16
CA VAL A 157 26.38 3.50 -34.77
C VAL A 157 26.19 3.24 -36.26
N SER A 158 24.97 2.89 -36.68
CA SER A 158 24.65 2.64 -38.09
C SER A 158 24.63 3.94 -38.90
N THR A 159 24.09 5.02 -38.33
CA THR A 159 24.09 6.37 -38.92
C THR A 159 25.51 6.92 -39.04
N ASP A 160 26.33 6.80 -38.00
CA ASP A 160 27.73 7.24 -37.99
C ASP A 160 28.53 6.53 -39.10
N LYS A 161 28.36 5.20 -39.25
CA LYS A 161 28.95 4.41 -40.35
C LYS A 161 28.52 4.89 -41.73
N MET A 162 27.25 5.26 -41.90
CA MET A 162 26.76 5.82 -43.16
C MET A 162 27.31 7.22 -43.45
N ALA A 163 27.54 8.02 -42.40
CA ALA A 163 28.08 9.37 -42.50
C ALA A 163 29.61 9.39 -42.70
N GLY A 164 30.29 8.24 -42.57
CA GLY A 164 31.76 8.18 -42.56
C GLY A 164 32.37 8.70 -41.27
N GLU A 165 31.57 8.85 -40.22
CA GLU A 165 32.02 9.24 -38.88
C GLU A 165 32.49 8.01 -38.11
N THR A 166 33.48 8.21 -37.22
CA THR A 166 33.98 7.11 -36.39
C THR A 166 32.91 6.76 -35.34
N PRO A 167 32.44 5.50 -35.24
CA PRO A 167 31.37 5.15 -34.31
C PRO A 167 31.78 5.42 -32.88
N ILE A 168 30.94 6.15 -32.13
CA ILE A 168 31.15 6.27 -30.68
C ILE A 168 30.77 4.97 -29.97
N THR A 169 31.73 4.38 -29.27
CA THR A 169 31.51 3.29 -28.32
C THR A 169 30.95 3.87 -27.03
N GLY A 170 29.63 3.76 -26.84
CA GLY A 170 28.98 4.05 -25.56
C GLY A 170 29.08 2.84 -24.64
N THR A 171 29.74 3.01 -23.49
CA THR A 171 29.62 2.16 -22.29
C THR A 171 28.30 2.40 -21.60
#